data_AF-A0A3S3R808-F1
#
_entry.id   AF-A0A3S3R808-F1
#
_cell.length_a   1.000
_cell.length_b   1.000
_cell.length_c   1.000
_cell.angle_alpha   90.00
_cell.angle_beta   90.00
_cell.angle_gamma   90.00
#
_symmetry.space_group_name_H-M   'P 1'
#
loop_
_entity.id
_entity.type
_entity.pdbx_description
1 polymer ?
#
loop_
_entity_poly.entity_id
_entity_poly.type
_entity_poly.pdbx_seq_one_letter_code
_entity_poly.pdbx_strand_id
1 'polypeptide(L)'
;MKKTNLNVVLVSLLAVVSIPLTMLYTDYAISNQPAVVTLKEQLPLPRVTVQQVSAGDHSGLIEAFGEVKATENLTLLSQASGQVIWKSEQFTVGNKVKKGELLLRIEDSNYRVALANAKKELANANLALLQEQRKHKRAKQDWKRSEIGEKPSDLALRKPQLEIA
;
A
#
# COMPACT_ATOMS: atom_id res chain seq x y z
N MET A 1 -138.70 13.52 32.59
CA MET A 1 -138.08 13.92 31.32
C MET A 1 -137.09 15.05 31.56
N LYS A 2 -135.78 14.81 31.43
CA LYS A 2 -134.74 15.84 31.53
C LYS A 2 -133.80 15.63 30.34
N LYS A 3 -133.84 16.52 29.35
CA LYS A 3 -133.04 16.45 28.11
C LYS A 3 -131.57 16.67 28.47
N THR A 4 -130.74 15.64 28.34
CA THR A 4 -129.28 15.76 28.42
C THR A 4 -128.77 16.46 27.16
N ASN A 5 -128.03 17.55 27.33
CA ASN A 5 -127.47 18.37 26.25
C ASN A 5 -126.37 17.58 25.50
N LEU A 6 -126.64 17.26 24.23
CA LEU A 6 -125.83 16.44 23.33
C LEU A 6 -124.33 16.84 23.31
N ASN A 7 -124.04 18.13 23.45
CA ASN A 7 -122.68 18.67 23.41
C ASN A 7 -121.81 18.22 24.59
N VAL A 8 -122.39 18.02 25.78
CA VAL A 8 -121.64 17.58 26.97
C VAL A 8 -121.23 16.11 26.84
N VAL A 9 -122.10 15.29 26.25
CA VAL A 9 -121.80 13.88 25.93
C VAL A 9 -120.72 13.80 24.85
N LEU A 10 -120.73 14.71 23.86
CA LEU A 10 -119.77 14.71 22.75
C LEU A 10 -118.35 15.09 23.21
N VAL A 11 -118.22 16.09 24.08
CA VAL A 11 -116.90 16.51 24.63
C VAL A 11 -116.33 15.47 25.58
N SER A 12 -117.17 14.84 26.41
CA SER A 12 -116.70 13.78 27.32
C SER A 12 -116.28 12.52 26.55
N LEU A 13 -116.94 12.19 25.43
CA LEU A 13 -116.54 11.07 24.57
C LEU A 13 -115.22 11.35 23.83
N LEU A 14 -114.99 12.59 23.38
CA LEU A 14 -113.71 13.02 22.79
C LEU A 14 -112.53 12.93 23.78
N ALA A 15 -112.72 13.34 25.03
CA ALA A 15 -111.69 13.24 26.06
C ALA A 15 -111.32 11.77 26.35
N VAL A 16 -112.33 10.89 26.43
CA VAL A 16 -112.11 9.46 26.67
C VAL A 16 -111.44 8.76 25.50
N VAL A 17 -111.67 9.21 24.25
CA VAL A 17 -111.00 8.66 23.06
C VAL A 17 -109.56 9.18 22.91
N SER A 18 -109.25 10.38 23.40
CA SER A 18 -107.90 10.95 23.28
C SER A 18 -106.83 10.18 24.05
N ILE A 19 -107.17 9.65 25.23
CA ILE A 19 -106.24 8.88 26.09
C ILE A 19 -105.76 7.59 25.40
N PRO A 20 -106.64 6.66 24.96
CA PRO A 20 -106.20 5.45 24.28
C PRO A 20 -105.49 5.75 22.96
N LEU A 21 -105.86 6.84 22.26
CA LEU A 21 -105.18 7.23 21.02
C LEU A 21 -103.73 7.66 21.25
N THR A 22 -103.48 8.46 22.29
CA THR A 22 -102.11 8.87 22.64
C THR A 22 -101.28 7.69 23.15
N MET A 23 -101.88 6.79 23.92
CA MET A 23 -101.23 5.58 24.44
C MET A 23 -100.83 4.63 23.30
N LEU A 24 -101.72 4.41 22.33
CA LEU A 24 -101.44 3.67 21.10
C LEU A 24 -100.31 4.32 20.27
N TYR A 25 -100.32 5.65 20.18
CA TYR A 25 -99.30 6.37 19.41
C TYR A 25 -97.92 6.27 20.07
N THR A 26 -97.83 6.40 21.41
CA THR A 26 -96.55 6.28 22.12
C THR A 26 -96.00 4.86 22.07
N ASP A 27 -96.85 3.84 22.18
CA ASP A 27 -96.41 2.44 22.07
C ASP A 27 -95.90 2.13 20.66
N TYR A 28 -96.59 2.62 19.63
CA TYR A 28 -96.13 2.51 18.23
C TYR A 28 -94.79 3.24 18.01
N ALA A 29 -94.63 4.43 18.59
CA ALA A 29 -93.43 5.25 18.43
C ALA A 29 -92.21 4.67 19.17
N ILE A 30 -92.39 4.06 20.34
CA ILE A 30 -91.29 3.44 21.12
C ILE A 30 -90.90 2.09 20.51
N SER A 31 -91.88 1.27 20.09
CA SER A 31 -91.61 -0.02 19.43
C SER A 31 -90.83 0.13 18.13
N ASN A 32 -91.07 1.23 17.40
CA ASN A 32 -90.40 1.51 16.13
C ASN A 32 -89.17 2.43 16.25
N GLN A 33 -88.69 2.71 17.46
CA GLN A 33 -87.38 3.37 17.60
C GLN A 33 -86.28 2.37 17.22
N PRO A 34 -85.39 2.72 16.26
CA PRO A 34 -84.27 1.87 15.90
C PRO A 34 -83.36 1.68 17.12
N ALA A 35 -83.00 0.44 17.43
CA ALA A 35 -82.11 0.12 18.53
C ALA A 35 -80.77 0.87 18.39
N VAL A 36 -80.30 1.50 19.47
CA VAL A 36 -79.02 2.19 19.50
C VAL A 36 -77.90 1.16 19.32
N VAL A 37 -77.26 1.15 18.15
CA VAL A 37 -76.10 0.30 17.88
C VAL A 37 -74.90 0.90 18.62
N THR A 38 -74.57 0.37 19.80
CA THR A 38 -73.32 0.71 20.47
C THR A 38 -72.16 0.13 19.66
N LEU A 39 -71.51 0.95 18.84
CA LEU A 39 -70.27 0.58 18.17
C LEU A 39 -69.19 0.38 19.24
N LYS A 40 -68.78 -0.88 19.44
CA LYS A 40 -67.65 -1.20 20.32
C LYS A 40 -66.40 -0.55 19.73
N GLU A 41 -65.90 0.49 20.38
CA GLU A 41 -64.72 1.24 19.96
C GLU A 41 -63.51 0.29 19.95
N GLN A 42 -63.06 -0.10 18.76
CA GLN A 42 -61.82 -0.84 18.60
C GLN A 42 -60.67 0.15 18.74
N LEU A 43 -59.92 0.08 19.84
CA LEU A 43 -58.72 0.91 20.00
C LEU A 43 -57.76 0.61 18.83
N PRO A 44 -57.27 1.63 18.12
CA PRO A 44 -56.34 1.41 17.01
C PRO A 44 -55.04 0.85 17.56
N LEU A 45 -54.63 -0.32 17.04
CA LEU A 45 -53.33 -0.90 17.37
C LEU A 45 -52.21 0.02 16.85
N PRO A 46 -51.15 0.25 17.64
CA PRO A 46 -50.04 1.09 17.22
C PRO A 46 -49.37 0.47 16.00
N ARG A 47 -49.24 1.27 14.94
CA ARG A 47 -48.54 0.86 13.73
C ARG A 47 -47.03 0.85 14.01
N VAL A 48 -46.42 -0.32 13.87
CA VAL A 48 -44.96 -0.50 14.03
C VAL A 48 -44.36 -0.97 12.72
N THR A 49 -43.12 -0.54 12.46
CA THR A 49 -42.33 -1.01 11.32
C THR A 49 -41.34 -2.05 11.83
N VAL A 50 -41.37 -3.24 11.22
CA VAL A 50 -40.41 -4.31 11.50
C VAL A 50 -39.60 -4.59 10.24
N GLN A 51 -38.34 -4.96 10.43
CA GLN A 51 -37.47 -5.43 9.36
C GLN A 51 -36.92 -6.79 9.72
N GLN A 52 -37.20 -7.79 8.88
CA GLN A 52 -36.64 -9.13 9.03
C GLN A 52 -35.18 -9.10 8.58
N VAL A 53 -34.28 -9.52 9.46
CA VAL A 53 -32.84 -9.63 9.16
C VAL A 53 -32.43 -11.09 9.11
N SER A 54 -31.58 -11.44 8.15
CA SER A 54 -30.97 -12.76 8.02
C SER A 54 -29.47 -12.65 8.22
N ALA A 55 -28.87 -13.63 8.90
CA ALA A 55 -27.42 -13.71 8.99
C ALA A 55 -26.82 -13.91 7.59
N GLY A 56 -25.81 -13.12 7.26
CA GLY A 56 -25.06 -13.20 6.02
C GLY A 56 -23.70 -12.56 6.20
N ASP A 57 -22.73 -12.98 5.40
CA ASP A 57 -21.38 -12.43 5.47
C ASP A 57 -21.36 -11.02 4.87
N HIS A 58 -20.92 -10.05 5.66
CA HIS A 58 -20.73 -8.68 5.21
C HIS A 58 -19.23 -8.36 5.22
N SER A 59 -18.67 -8.16 4.04
CA SER A 59 -17.27 -7.73 3.89
C SER A 59 -17.23 -6.22 3.71
N GLY A 60 -16.56 -5.53 4.63
CA GLY A 60 -16.29 -4.10 4.50
C GLY A 60 -15.25 -3.86 3.42
N LEU A 61 -15.58 -3.03 2.43
CA LEU A 61 -14.59 -2.50 1.49
C LEU A 61 -13.85 -1.35 2.18
N ILE A 62 -12.53 -1.47 2.32
CA ILE A 62 -11.68 -0.38 2.81
C ILE A 62 -10.87 0.15 1.62
N GLU A 63 -11.12 1.39 1.24
CA GLU A 63 -10.32 2.11 0.25
C GLU A 63 -9.15 2.81 0.96
N ALA A 64 -7.93 2.56 0.49
CA ALA A 64 -6.72 3.17 1.02
C ALA A 64 -5.79 3.59 -0.12
N PHE A 65 -5.03 4.65 0.13
CA PHE A 65 -4.00 5.14 -0.79
C PHE A 65 -2.64 4.63 -0.35
N GLY A 66 -1.78 4.34 -1.34
CA GLY A 66 -0.39 3.94 -1.12
C GLY A 66 0.53 4.58 -2.14
N GLU A 67 1.81 4.67 -1.80
CA GLU A 67 2.86 5.18 -2.68
C GLU A 67 3.67 4.00 -3.25
N VAL A 68 3.83 3.96 -4.58
CA VAL A 68 4.71 2.97 -5.23
C VAL A 68 6.14 3.47 -5.16
N LYS A 69 7.02 2.67 -4.55
CA LYS A 69 8.46 2.96 -4.45
C LYS A 69 9.27 1.91 -5.21
N ALA A 70 10.41 2.32 -5.74
CA ALA A 70 11.35 1.39 -6.35
C ALA A 70 11.84 0.39 -5.29
N THR A 71 11.91 -0.89 -5.67
CA THR A 71 12.44 -1.96 -4.81
C THR A 71 13.88 -1.68 -4.40
N GLU A 72 14.67 -1.13 -5.32
CA GLU A 72 16.06 -0.76 -5.10
C GLU A 72 16.29 0.68 -5.53
N ASN A 73 16.95 1.46 -4.68
CA ASN A 73 17.40 2.81 -4.99
C ASN A 73 18.92 2.84 -4.98
N LEU A 74 19.52 3.27 -6.09
CA LEU A 74 20.98 3.30 -6.24
C LEU A 74 21.46 4.75 -6.33
N THR A 75 22.41 5.11 -5.48
CA THR A 75 23.17 6.36 -5.61
C THR A 75 24.52 6.03 -6.23
N LEU A 76 24.79 6.56 -7.43
CA LEU A 76 26.06 6.35 -8.13
C LEU A 76 27.09 7.38 -7.66
N LEU A 77 28.22 6.88 -7.15
CA LEU A 77 29.35 7.67 -6.69
C LEU A 77 30.58 7.37 -7.57
N SER A 78 31.33 8.40 -7.92
CA SER A 78 32.59 8.20 -8.63
C SER A 78 33.66 7.67 -7.66
N GLN A 79 34.35 6.59 -8.06
CA GLN A 79 35.50 6.07 -7.31
C GLN A 79 36.78 6.91 -7.54
N ALA A 80 36.78 7.75 -8.57
CA ALA A 80 37.89 8.57 -8.98
C ALA A 80 37.50 10.05 -9.01
N SER A 81 38.39 10.93 -8.56
CA SER A 81 38.20 12.37 -8.64
C SER A 81 38.71 12.90 -9.99
N GLY A 82 38.00 13.87 -10.55
CA GLY A 82 38.41 14.46 -11.82
C GLY A 82 37.32 15.35 -12.39
N GLN A 83 37.73 16.21 -13.34
CA GLN A 83 36.80 17.03 -14.10
C GLN A 83 36.07 16.16 -15.12
N VAL A 84 34.75 16.28 -15.21
CA VAL A 84 33.96 15.61 -16.25
C VAL A 84 34.20 16.30 -17.60
N ILE A 85 34.69 15.54 -18.58
CA ILE A 85 34.96 16.01 -19.95
C ILE A 85 33.91 15.54 -20.95
N TRP A 86 33.10 14.56 -20.59
CA TRP A 86 32.02 14.05 -21.45
C TRP A 86 30.92 13.39 -20.61
N LYS A 87 29.68 13.52 -21.08
CA LYS A 87 28.48 12.93 -20.49
C LYS A 87 27.68 12.18 -21.56
N SER A 88 27.19 10.99 -21.24
CA SER A 88 26.29 10.22 -22.09
C SER A 88 24.92 10.89 -22.22
N GLU A 89 24.32 10.81 -23.41
CA GLU A 89 22.94 11.27 -23.64
C GLU A 89 21.91 10.43 -22.87
N GLN A 90 22.22 9.14 -22.67
CA GLN A 90 21.39 8.22 -21.88
C GLN A 90 21.43 8.56 -20.37
N PHE A 91 22.43 9.31 -19.92
CA PHE A 91 22.53 9.76 -18.53
C PHE A 91 21.72 11.04 -18.28
N THR A 92 20.41 10.92 -18.49
CA THR A 92 19.40 11.96 -18.28
C THR A 92 18.26 11.38 -17.45
N VAL A 93 17.60 12.23 -16.65
CA VAL A 93 16.48 11.81 -15.78
C VAL A 93 15.38 11.15 -16.60
N GLY A 94 14.94 9.96 -16.17
CA GLY A 94 13.89 9.18 -16.84
C GLY A 94 14.40 8.17 -17.87
N ASN A 95 15.65 8.25 -18.31
CA ASN A 95 16.23 7.28 -19.23
C ASN A 95 16.69 6.01 -18.50
N LYS A 96 16.70 4.89 -19.23
CA LYS A 96 17.20 3.60 -18.75
C LYS A 96 18.67 3.44 -19.17
N VAL A 97 19.50 2.99 -18.24
CA VAL A 97 20.93 2.70 -18.48
C VAL A 97 21.21 1.23 -18.21
N LYS A 98 22.16 0.64 -18.93
CA LYS A 98 22.58 -0.75 -18.76
C LYS A 98 23.80 -0.85 -17.84
N LYS A 99 23.97 -2.01 -17.20
CA LYS A 99 25.18 -2.32 -16.44
C LYS A 99 26.40 -2.27 -17.36
N GLY A 100 27.43 -1.55 -16.93
CA GLY A 100 28.68 -1.38 -17.69
C GLY A 100 28.62 -0.29 -18.77
N GLU A 101 27.50 0.42 -18.89
CA GLU A 101 27.38 1.54 -19.81
C GLU A 101 28.21 2.74 -19.34
N LEU A 102 28.91 3.39 -20.28
CA LEU A 102 29.70 4.58 -19.97
C LEU A 102 28.76 5.77 -19.79
N LEU A 103 28.65 6.26 -18.56
CA LEU A 103 27.79 7.40 -18.23
C LEU A 103 28.54 8.73 -18.30
N LEU A 104 29.78 8.74 -17.80
CA LEU A 104 30.62 9.93 -17.68
C LEU A 104 32.06 9.56 -18.03
N ARG A 105 32.78 10.50 -18.63
CA ARG A 105 34.24 10.43 -18.78
C ARG A 105 34.86 11.58 -18.01
N ILE A 106 35.85 11.27 -17.19
CA ILE A 106 36.66 12.26 -16.49
C ILE A 106 37.98 12.48 -17.21
N GLU A 107 38.59 13.64 -17.00
CA GLU A 107 39.94 13.92 -17.47
C GLU A 107 40.94 12.97 -16.79
N ASP A 108 41.70 12.24 -17.59
CA ASP A 108 42.51 11.10 -17.15
C ASP A 108 44.02 11.33 -17.25
N SER A 109 44.47 12.54 -17.59
CA SER A 109 45.91 12.85 -17.75
C SER A 109 46.76 12.47 -16.54
N ASN A 110 46.33 12.80 -15.31
CA ASN A 110 47.05 12.41 -14.09
C ASN A 110 47.08 10.89 -13.88
N TYR A 111 45.99 10.20 -14.22
CA TYR A 111 45.90 8.74 -14.13
C TYR A 111 46.81 8.06 -15.16
N ARG A 112 46.90 8.61 -16.38
CA ARG A 112 47.84 8.12 -17.42
C ARG A 112 49.29 8.29 -17.00
N VAL A 113 49.65 9.42 -16.41
CA VAL A 113 51.01 9.64 -15.87
C VAL A 113 51.31 8.66 -14.73
N ALA A 114 50.38 8.48 -13.79
CA ALA A 114 50.54 7.52 -12.71
C ALA A 114 50.71 6.07 -13.23
N LEU A 115 49.92 5.70 -14.24
CA LEU A 115 50.05 4.39 -14.90
C LEU A 115 51.41 4.24 -15.61
N ALA A 116 51.89 5.27 -16.30
CA ALA A 116 53.18 5.25 -16.97
C ALA A 116 54.32 5.10 -15.94
N ASN A 117 54.25 5.82 -14.81
CA ASN A 117 55.21 5.69 -13.72
C ASN A 117 55.20 4.28 -13.11
N ALA A 118 54.03 3.72 -12.83
CA ALA A 118 53.91 2.35 -12.31
C ALA A 118 54.51 1.31 -13.27
N LYS A 119 54.29 1.48 -14.59
CA LYS A 119 54.91 0.63 -15.62
C LYS A 119 56.43 0.79 -15.66
N LYS A 120 56.95 2.00 -15.50
CA LYS A 120 58.40 2.28 -15.42
C LYS A 120 59.02 1.58 -14.21
N GLU A 121 58.40 1.69 -13.03
CA GLU A 121 58.89 1.01 -11.82
C GLU A 121 58.87 -0.52 -11.98
N LEU A 122 57.82 -1.08 -12.58
CA LEU A 122 57.77 -2.52 -12.92
C LEU A 122 58.90 -2.92 -13.88
N ALA A 123 59.17 -2.13 -14.92
CA ALA A 123 60.26 -2.40 -15.85
C ALA A 123 61.63 -2.33 -15.18
N ASN A 124 61.85 -1.36 -14.28
CA ASN A 124 63.07 -1.23 -13.51
C ASN A 124 63.28 -2.42 -12.57
N ALA A 125 62.23 -2.87 -11.87
CA ALA A 125 62.29 -4.06 -11.02
C ALA A 125 62.64 -5.31 -11.83
N ASN A 126 61.98 -5.52 -12.97
CA ASN A 126 62.28 -6.63 -13.86
C ASN A 126 63.73 -6.60 -14.38
N LEU A 127 64.24 -5.40 -14.69
CA LEU A 127 65.63 -5.22 -15.08
C LEU A 127 66.59 -5.59 -13.94
N ALA A 128 66.31 -5.13 -12.71
CA ALA A 128 67.12 -5.44 -11.54
C ALA A 128 67.17 -6.95 -11.25
N LEU A 129 66.01 -7.63 -11.29
CA LEU A 129 65.92 -9.08 -11.17
C LEU A 129 66.75 -9.78 -12.25
N LEU A 130 66.61 -9.39 -13.52
CA LEU A 130 67.37 -10.00 -14.61
C LEU A 130 68.87 -9.78 -14.45
N GLN A 131 69.29 -8.60 -13.99
CA GLN A 131 70.68 -8.29 -13.71
C GLN A 131 71.24 -9.17 -12.58
N GLU A 132 70.54 -9.30 -11.46
CA GLU A 132 70.99 -10.17 -10.36
C GLU A 132 70.97 -11.66 -10.75
N GLN A 133 70.00 -12.12 -11.54
CA GLN A 133 70.02 -13.48 -12.10
C GLN A 133 71.28 -13.73 -12.94
N ARG A 134 71.66 -12.76 -13.77
CA ARG A 134 72.89 -12.84 -14.59
C ARG A 134 74.14 -12.80 -13.72
N LYS A 135 74.19 -11.94 -12.69
CA LYS A 135 75.32 -11.87 -11.74
C LYS A 135 75.45 -13.16 -10.92
N HIS A 136 74.35 -13.72 -10.43
CA HIS A 136 74.30 -15.02 -9.74
C HIS A 136 74.86 -16.13 -10.64
N LYS A 137 74.39 -16.21 -11.89
CA LYS A 137 74.86 -17.21 -12.86
C LYS A 137 76.37 -17.07 -13.12
N ARG A 138 76.86 -15.83 -13.27
CA ARG A 138 78.28 -15.55 -13.46
C ARG A 138 79.09 -15.95 -12.23
N ALA A 139 78.68 -15.54 -11.02
CA ALA A 139 79.36 -15.91 -9.77
C ALA A 139 79.48 -17.43 -9.62
N LYS A 140 78.44 -18.18 -9.99
CA LYS A 140 78.47 -19.66 -10.00
C LYS A 140 79.46 -20.24 -11.01
N GLN A 141 79.61 -19.62 -12.18
CA GLN A 141 80.58 -20.03 -13.20
C GLN A 141 82.02 -19.69 -12.78
N ASP A 142 82.24 -18.50 -12.24
CA ASP A 142 83.55 -18.04 -11.81
C ASP A 142 84.06 -18.86 -10.61
N TRP A 143 83.19 -19.21 -9.66
CA TRP A 143 83.53 -20.11 -8.56
C TRP A 143 84.01 -21.47 -9.06
N LYS A 144 83.27 -22.07 -10.01
CA LYS A 144 83.65 -23.37 -10.61
C LYS A 144 85.00 -23.32 -11.31
N ARG A 145 85.37 -22.18 -11.90
CA ARG A 145 86.66 -21.98 -12.58
C ARG A 145 87.81 -21.68 -11.63
N SER A 146 87.52 -21.21 -10.42
CA SER A 146 88.55 -20.82 -9.44
C SER A 146 89.21 -22.03 -8.75
N GLU A 147 88.72 -23.25 -8.98
CA GLU A 147 89.25 -24.51 -8.42
C GLU A 147 89.40 -24.52 -6.88
N ILE A 148 88.66 -23.64 -6.20
CA ILE A 148 88.60 -23.58 -4.73
C ILE A 148 87.88 -24.85 -4.24
N GLY A 149 88.58 -25.70 -3.51
CA GLY A 149 88.08 -27.00 -3.03
C GLY A 149 86.98 -26.93 -1.96
N GLU A 150 86.61 -25.74 -1.52
CA GLU A 150 85.56 -25.51 -0.52
C GLU A 150 84.19 -25.21 -1.17
N LYS A 151 83.11 -25.50 -0.44
CA LYS A 151 81.75 -25.22 -0.88
C LYS A 151 81.51 -23.69 -0.88
N PRO A 152 80.96 -23.11 -1.95
CA PRO A 152 80.68 -21.68 -1.98
C PRO A 152 79.61 -21.28 -0.96
N SER A 153 79.82 -20.16 -0.28
CA SER A 153 78.81 -19.57 0.60
C SER A 153 77.64 -18.99 -0.21
N ASP A 154 76.46 -18.87 0.41
CA ASP A 154 75.28 -18.35 -0.27
C ASP A 154 75.45 -16.88 -0.69
N LEU A 155 76.21 -16.11 0.10
CA LEU A 155 76.57 -14.73 -0.24
C LEU A 155 77.57 -14.68 -1.41
N ALA A 156 78.55 -15.60 -1.48
CA ALA A 156 79.49 -15.68 -2.60
C ALA A 156 78.77 -16.00 -3.92
N LEU A 157 77.70 -16.80 -3.86
CA LEU A 157 76.83 -17.05 -5.01
C LEU A 157 75.81 -15.93 -5.24
N ARG A 158 75.70 -14.93 -4.36
CA ARG A 158 74.70 -13.86 -4.42
C ARG A 158 73.25 -14.35 -4.37
N LYS A 159 72.97 -15.44 -3.64
CA LYS A 159 71.59 -15.96 -3.52
C LYS A 159 70.67 -14.98 -2.78
N PRO A 160 71.03 -14.39 -1.62
CA PRO A 160 70.13 -13.46 -0.93
C PRO A 160 69.81 -12.22 -1.77
N GLN A 161 70.77 -11.73 -2.56
CA GLN A 161 70.58 -10.59 -3.45
C GLN A 161 69.63 -10.89 -4.61
N LEU A 162 69.59 -12.15 -5.06
CA LEU A 162 68.65 -12.60 -6.09
C LEU A 162 67.22 -12.70 -5.55
N GLU A 163 67.04 -13.15 -4.31
CA GLU A 163 65.72 -13.30 -3.69
C GLU A 163 65.04 -11.95 -3.37
N ILE A 164 65.81 -10.87 -3.21
CA ILE A 164 65.30 -9.52 -2.90
C ILE A 164 65.14 -8.62 -4.13
N ALA A 165 65.58 -9.07 -5.30
CA ALA A 165 65.58 -8.30 -6.56
C ALA A 165 64.29 -8.53 -7.35
#